data_AF-A0A537KTB6-F1
#
_entry.id   AF-A0A537KTB6-F1
#
_cell.length_a   1.000
_cell.length_b   1.000
_cell.length_c   1.000
_cell.angle_alpha   90.00
_cell.angle_beta   90.00
_cell.angle_gamma   90.00
#
_symmetry.space_group_name_H-M   'P 1'
#
loop_
_entity.id
_entity.type
_entity.pdbx_description
1 polymer ?
#
loop_
_entity_poly.entity_id
_entity_poly.type
_entity_poly.pdbx_seq_one_letter_code
_entity_poly.pdbx_strand_id
1 'polypeptide(L)'
;DDVRYTIERILTPEMGSPFIRAFDRLVGAKEFTNGQAREVSGIKILDRYTIQITNSVVDSTFPLTFTGLFIVPRDEAERLGRDFGQRPVGSGPFIFVSWSRDSSVLLKENPSYWEGRPYISALEFRIIPDPATLQAEFETGRLDFILLEDPTYRRYADDPAWKPYVVEVAELFTRHMGLNTTKPPLNDVRVRQAINYAIDKATTVRTVLQDKAFVATGVFPPSLAASDPTLRGYEYNPQRARELLAQAGVPTGFEMDLNGSSSPVAGRWLEVLQRYLADVGIRARLVQQDFGVMLDRAGKGELMAYVLSHGGGSNCVNYLGPFRSRNFGIAGNRMFYRNERVDALMDDAERTFDATRQIQLCREAERLIVADAPWFFWNYNKAALVHQPNVHGIVGNPLELDWLQMHKVWIQPRR
;
A
#
# COMPACT_ATOMS: atom_id res chain seq x y z
N ASP A 1 23.54 1.07 20.05
CA ASP A 1 22.73 -0.03 20.62
C ASP A 1 21.28 -0.03 20.15
N ASP A 2 20.54 1.08 20.27
CA ASP A 2 19.09 1.15 19.96
C ASP A 2 18.71 0.63 18.57
N VAL A 3 19.50 0.94 17.53
CA VAL A 3 19.25 0.46 16.17
C VAL A 3 19.34 -1.06 16.09
N ARG A 4 20.37 -1.65 16.70
CA ARG A 4 20.54 -3.11 16.76
C ARG A 4 19.37 -3.74 17.51
N TYR A 5 19.07 -3.23 18.71
CA TYR A 5 17.95 -3.70 19.51
C TYR A 5 16.64 -3.65 18.73
N THR A 6 16.36 -2.56 18.02
CA THR A 6 15.15 -2.39 17.21
C THR A 6 15.04 -3.49 16.15
N ILE A 7 16.13 -3.75 15.40
CA ILE A 7 16.15 -4.76 14.34
C ILE A 7 16.03 -6.18 14.92
N GLU A 8 16.76 -6.49 15.99
CA GLU A 8 16.72 -7.81 16.65
C GLU A 8 15.35 -8.07 17.30
N ARG A 9 14.73 -7.03 17.89
CA ARG A 9 13.36 -7.10 18.40
C ARG A 9 12.34 -7.37 17.30
N ILE A 10 12.53 -6.83 16.09
CA ILE A 10 11.68 -7.15 14.94
C ILE A 10 11.85 -8.62 14.54
N LEU A 11 13.08 -9.14 14.54
CA LEU A 11 13.40 -10.53 14.17
C LEU A 11 13.01 -11.56 15.23
N THR A 12 12.70 -11.14 16.45
CA THR A 12 12.27 -12.02 17.54
C THR A 12 10.89 -12.63 17.24
N PRO A 13 10.76 -13.97 17.08
CA PRO A 13 9.51 -14.61 16.67
C PRO A 13 8.31 -14.30 17.56
N GLU A 14 8.53 -14.22 18.88
CA GLU A 14 7.49 -13.97 19.89
C GLU A 14 6.84 -12.59 19.73
N MET A 15 7.54 -11.65 19.08
CA MET A 15 7.02 -10.32 18.80
C MET A 15 6.03 -10.32 17.63
N GLY A 16 6.01 -11.38 16.80
CA GLY A 16 5.07 -11.52 15.69
C GLY A 16 5.12 -10.35 14.70
N SER A 17 6.28 -9.69 14.54
CA SER A 17 6.37 -8.45 13.78
C SER A 17 6.09 -8.69 12.28
N PRO A 18 5.18 -7.93 11.66
CA PRO A 18 4.97 -8.00 10.22
C PRO A 18 6.18 -7.51 9.41
N PHE A 19 7.13 -6.82 10.05
CA PHE A 19 8.33 -6.25 9.43
C PHE A 19 9.53 -7.24 9.35
N ILE A 20 9.38 -8.49 9.81
CA ILE A 20 10.47 -9.50 9.80
C ILE A 20 11.13 -9.63 8.43
N ARG A 21 10.34 -9.66 7.35
CA ARG A 21 10.84 -9.81 5.96
C ARG A 21 11.78 -8.70 5.51
N ALA A 22 11.81 -7.56 6.21
CA ALA A 22 12.70 -6.47 5.87
C ALA A 22 14.14 -6.69 6.37
N PHE A 23 14.34 -7.61 7.33
CA PHE A 23 15.64 -7.88 7.96
C PHE A 23 16.02 -9.38 7.96
N ASP A 24 15.19 -10.27 7.43
CA ASP A 24 15.46 -11.72 7.37
C ASP A 24 16.62 -12.10 6.43
N ARG A 25 17.04 -11.16 5.58
CA ARG A 25 18.20 -11.27 4.68
C ARG A 25 19.51 -10.80 5.29
N LEU A 26 19.53 -10.29 6.52
CA LEU A 26 20.79 -9.96 7.19
C LEU A 26 21.63 -11.22 7.43
N VAL A 27 22.95 -11.11 7.32
CA VAL A 27 23.85 -12.20 7.73
C VAL A 27 23.57 -12.54 9.20
N GLY A 28 23.38 -13.83 9.52
CA GLY A 28 23.07 -14.25 10.90
C GLY A 28 21.60 -14.10 11.35
N ALA A 29 20.70 -13.56 10.51
CA ALA A 29 19.31 -13.34 10.91
C ALA A 29 18.55 -14.65 11.20
N LYS A 30 18.80 -15.68 10.38
CA LYS A 30 18.14 -16.99 10.55
C LYS A 30 18.63 -17.70 11.81
N GLU A 31 19.94 -17.66 12.05
CA GLU A 31 20.57 -18.22 13.24
C GLU A 31 20.02 -17.55 14.50
N PHE A 32 19.88 -16.22 14.49
CA PHE A 32 19.24 -15.47 15.57
C PHE A 32 17.77 -15.89 15.77
N THR A 33 16.97 -15.86 14.70
CA THR A 33 15.54 -16.19 14.73
C THR A 33 15.27 -17.62 15.21
N ASN A 34 16.18 -18.56 14.90
CA ASN A 34 16.09 -19.97 15.31
C ASN A 34 16.68 -20.24 16.70
N GLY A 35 17.13 -19.21 17.44
CA GLY A 35 17.73 -19.35 18.76
C GLY A 35 19.14 -19.98 18.76
N GLN A 36 19.78 -20.07 17.60
CA GLN A 36 21.14 -20.62 17.43
C GLN A 36 22.23 -19.56 17.66
N ALA A 37 21.88 -18.28 17.58
CA ALA A 37 22.73 -17.15 17.90
C ALA A 37 22.01 -16.18 18.84
N ARG A 38 22.78 -15.53 19.73
CA ARG A 38 22.24 -14.51 20.65
C ARG A 38 22.02 -13.16 20.01
N GLU A 39 22.66 -12.92 18.86
CA GLU A 39 22.66 -11.65 18.16
C GLU A 39 22.72 -11.89 16.64
N VAL A 40 22.34 -10.89 15.85
CA VAL A 40 22.44 -10.94 14.38
C VAL A 40 23.85 -10.54 13.97
N SER A 41 24.65 -11.49 13.46
CA SER A 41 26.08 -11.29 13.16
C SER A 41 26.35 -10.28 12.04
N GLY A 42 25.36 -10.04 11.17
CA GLY A 42 25.39 -9.02 10.13
C GLY A 42 25.25 -7.59 10.66
N ILE A 43 24.88 -7.40 11.93
CA ILE A 43 24.80 -6.09 12.57
C ILE A 43 26.03 -5.91 13.46
N LYS A 44 26.86 -4.92 13.13
CA LYS A 44 28.04 -4.55 13.92
C LYS A 44 27.94 -3.11 14.39
N ILE A 45 28.08 -2.91 15.69
CA ILE A 45 28.24 -1.58 16.29
C ILE A 45 29.74 -1.26 16.21
N LEU A 46 30.11 -0.31 15.36
CA LEU A 46 31.50 0.09 15.18
C LEU A 46 31.92 1.11 16.24
N ASP A 47 31.03 2.05 16.54
CA ASP A 47 31.16 3.02 17.64
C ASP A 47 29.77 3.55 18.06
N ARG A 48 29.73 4.60 18.90
CA ARG A 48 28.49 5.19 19.42
C ARG A 48 27.53 5.70 18.34
N TYR A 49 28.04 6.19 17.21
CA TYR A 49 27.26 6.80 16.14
C TYR A 49 27.39 6.06 14.80
N THR A 50 28.15 4.96 14.76
CA THR A 50 28.39 4.18 13.55
C THR A 50 27.93 2.73 13.71
N ILE A 51 27.01 2.32 12.85
CA ILE A 51 26.57 0.92 12.71
C ILE A 51 26.86 0.43 11.29
N GLN A 52 27.31 -0.82 11.19
CA GLN A 52 27.46 -1.52 9.93
C GLN A 52 26.43 -2.63 9.86
N ILE A 53 25.72 -2.70 8.73
CA ILE A 53 24.73 -3.74 8.46
C ILE A 53 25.12 -4.46 7.18
N THR A 54 25.21 -5.78 7.25
CA THR A 54 25.62 -6.66 6.14
C THR A 54 24.46 -7.54 5.70
N ASN A 55 23.98 -7.35 4.47
CA ASN A 55 23.03 -8.25 3.83
C ASN A 55 23.73 -9.50 3.28
N SER A 56 23.02 -10.63 3.28
CA SER A 56 23.47 -11.89 2.66
C SER A 56 23.41 -11.88 1.13
N VAL A 57 22.69 -10.91 0.55
CA VAL A 57 22.54 -10.68 -0.88
C VAL A 57 22.61 -9.18 -1.19
N VAL A 58 22.97 -8.83 -2.43
CA VAL A 58 22.85 -7.44 -2.90
C VAL A 58 21.36 -7.09 -2.97
N ASP A 59 20.98 -6.02 -2.27
CA ASP A 59 19.62 -5.52 -2.21
C ASP A 59 19.64 -3.99 -2.21
N SER A 60 19.43 -3.42 -3.39
CA SER A 60 19.35 -1.96 -3.57
C SER A 60 18.15 -1.32 -2.87
N THR A 61 17.15 -2.12 -2.45
CA THR A 61 15.96 -1.63 -1.76
C THR A 61 16.16 -1.54 -0.25
N PHE A 62 17.18 -2.19 0.30
CA PHE A 62 17.43 -2.26 1.74
C PHE A 62 17.50 -0.89 2.45
N PRO A 63 18.14 0.16 1.90
CA PRO A 63 18.12 1.48 2.52
C PRO A 63 16.70 2.03 2.74
N LEU A 64 15.74 1.65 1.90
CA LEU A 64 14.36 2.11 2.01
C LEU A 64 13.60 1.45 3.16
N THR A 65 14.06 0.29 3.66
CA THR A 65 13.53 -0.30 4.90
C THR A 65 13.58 0.67 6.07
N PHE A 66 14.59 1.55 6.10
CA PHE A 66 14.73 2.56 7.16
C PHE A 66 13.71 3.69 7.08
N THR A 67 13.01 3.86 5.95
CA THR A 67 11.94 4.87 5.83
C THR A 67 10.68 4.51 6.62
N GLY A 68 10.46 3.22 6.88
CA GLY A 68 9.37 2.72 7.73
C GLY A 68 9.84 2.19 9.09
N LEU A 69 11.13 2.35 9.42
CA LEU A 69 11.71 1.86 10.67
C LEU A 69 11.72 2.98 11.73
N PHE A 70 10.99 2.77 12.82
CA PHE A 70 11.05 3.65 13.98
C PHE A 70 11.99 3.06 15.03
N ILE A 71 13.07 3.78 15.35
CA ILE A 71 14.06 3.33 16.33
C ILE A 71 13.46 3.37 17.73
N VAL A 72 13.55 2.23 18.42
CA VAL A 72 13.06 2.05 19.78
C VAL A 72 14.23 2.21 20.76
N PRO A 73 14.14 3.13 21.74
CA PRO A 73 15.16 3.24 22.78
C PRO A 73 15.18 1.98 23.63
N ARG A 74 16.31 1.26 23.61
CA ARG A 74 16.48 -0.06 24.22
C ARG A 74 16.13 -0.03 25.71
N ASP A 75 16.77 0.87 26.46
CA ASP A 75 16.64 0.91 27.92
C ASP A 75 15.19 1.16 28.36
N GLU A 76 14.48 2.04 27.65
CA GLU A 76 13.06 2.34 27.93
C GLU A 76 12.14 1.19 27.51
N ALA A 77 12.41 0.53 26.39
CA ALA A 77 11.64 -0.62 25.94
C ALA A 77 11.82 -1.83 26.86
N GLU A 78 13.04 -2.08 27.34
CA GLU A 78 13.31 -3.12 28.33
C GLU A 78 12.67 -2.78 29.69
N ARG A 79 12.76 -1.52 30.14
CA ARG A 79 12.17 -1.04 31.39
C ARG A 79 10.64 -1.12 31.40
N LEU A 80 9.98 -0.75 30.29
CA LEU A 80 8.51 -0.73 30.17
C LEU A 80 7.93 -2.09 29.72
N GLY A 81 8.73 -2.94 29.08
CA GLY A 81 8.27 -4.23 28.58
C GLY A 81 7.02 -4.13 27.71
N ARG A 82 5.96 -4.87 28.10
CA ARG A 82 4.68 -4.90 27.38
C ARG A 82 3.93 -3.55 27.38
N ASP A 83 4.21 -2.69 28.36
CA ASP A 83 3.55 -1.39 28.48
C ASP A 83 4.16 -0.33 27.55
N PHE A 84 5.31 -0.61 26.92
CA PHE A 84 5.93 0.32 25.96
C PHE A 84 4.96 0.73 24.85
N GLY A 85 4.15 -0.21 24.34
CA GLY A 85 3.16 0.08 23.30
C GLY A 85 2.02 1.00 23.76
N GLN A 86 1.76 1.10 25.06
CA GLN A 86 0.73 2.00 25.63
C GLN A 86 1.34 3.32 26.11
N ARG A 87 2.67 3.40 26.24
CA ARG A 87 3.42 4.56 26.72
C ARG A 87 4.70 4.72 25.90
N PRO A 88 4.59 4.96 24.58
CA PRO A 88 5.75 4.94 23.70
C PRO A 88 6.72 6.07 24.04
N VAL A 89 8.01 5.76 24.02
CA VAL A 89 9.09 6.73 24.10
C VAL A 89 9.84 6.70 22.77
N GLY A 90 10.13 7.88 22.21
CA GLY A 90 10.83 7.98 20.94
C GLY A 90 11.58 9.30 20.79
N SER A 91 12.30 9.43 19.68
CA SER A 91 13.11 10.60 19.33
C SER A 91 12.40 11.60 18.41
N GLY A 92 11.09 11.42 18.22
CA GLY A 92 10.27 12.20 17.28
C GLY A 92 9.95 13.62 17.74
N PRO A 93 9.26 14.40 16.88
CA PRO A 93 8.92 15.79 17.15
C PRO A 93 7.88 16.00 18.25
N PHE A 94 7.11 14.97 18.59
CA PHE A 94 6.10 15.05 19.64
C PHE A 94 6.29 13.92 20.66
N ILE A 95 6.03 14.24 21.92
CA ILE A 95 6.14 13.36 23.08
C ILE A 95 4.73 12.90 23.45
N PHE A 96 4.57 11.60 23.68
CA PHE A 96 3.33 11.03 24.19
C PHE A 96 2.93 11.62 25.55
N VAL A 97 1.67 12.03 25.68
CA VAL A 97 1.11 12.55 26.95
C VAL A 97 0.09 11.58 27.51
N SER A 98 -0.94 11.23 26.73
CA SER A 98 -2.00 10.34 27.19
C SER A 98 -2.73 9.67 26.04
N TRP A 99 -3.32 8.51 26.33
CA TRP A 99 -4.21 7.79 25.44
C TRP A 99 -5.48 7.43 26.19
N SER A 100 -6.58 8.06 25.82
CA SER A 100 -7.93 7.70 26.23
C SER A 100 -8.49 6.75 25.17
N ARG A 101 -8.56 5.45 25.50
CA ARG A 101 -9.02 4.40 24.57
C ARG A 101 -10.35 4.79 23.93
N ASP A 102 -10.44 4.56 22.62
CA ASP A 102 -11.61 4.88 21.78
C ASP A 102 -12.04 6.35 21.77
N SER A 103 -11.23 7.26 22.32
CA SER A 103 -11.55 8.69 22.45
C SER A 103 -10.46 9.57 21.84
N SER A 104 -9.26 9.62 22.43
CA SER A 104 -8.19 10.48 21.92
C SER A 104 -6.77 10.06 22.31
N VAL A 105 -5.80 10.51 21.51
CA VAL A 105 -4.36 10.46 21.80
C VAL A 105 -3.83 11.89 21.83
N LEU A 106 -3.23 12.28 22.96
CA LEU A 106 -2.61 13.59 23.14
C LEU A 106 -1.10 13.47 23.10
N LEU A 107 -0.47 14.30 22.27
CA LEU A 107 0.97 14.49 22.20
C LEU A 107 1.29 15.97 22.45
N LYS A 108 2.46 16.24 23.03
CA LYS A 108 3.01 17.59 23.19
C LYS A 108 4.29 17.74 22.39
N GLU A 109 4.67 18.96 22.05
CA GLU A 109 5.94 19.24 21.39
C GLU A 109 7.13 18.63 22.14
N ASN A 110 8.12 18.15 21.38
CA ASN A 110 9.44 17.81 21.87
C ASN A 110 10.36 19.02 21.67
N PRO A 111 10.68 19.80 22.72
CA PRO A 111 11.54 20.97 22.58
C PRO A 111 12.99 20.60 22.20
N SER A 112 13.37 19.34 22.40
CA SER A 112 14.71 18.82 22.08
C SER A 112 14.73 18.02 20.77
N TYR A 113 13.73 18.17 19.90
CA TYR A 113 13.72 17.48 18.61
C TYR A 113 14.90 17.94 17.74
N TRP A 114 15.59 16.97 17.14
CA TRP A 114 16.88 17.18 16.50
C TRP A 114 16.81 17.95 15.17
N GLU A 115 15.66 17.99 14.49
CA GLU A 115 15.43 18.85 13.31
C GLU A 115 14.92 20.25 13.68
N GLY A 116 14.77 20.55 14.98
CA GLY A 116 14.23 21.81 15.47
C GLY A 116 12.81 21.68 16.02
N ARG A 117 12.42 22.65 16.85
CA ARG A 117 11.13 22.61 17.55
C ARG A 117 9.93 22.65 16.58
N PRO A 118 8.88 21.84 16.79
CA PRO A 118 7.63 21.96 16.05
C PRO A 118 7.01 23.36 16.13
N TYR A 119 6.29 23.78 15.08
CA TYR A 119 5.56 25.07 15.10
C TYR A 119 4.29 25.05 15.98
N ILE A 120 3.78 23.86 16.32
CA ILE A 120 2.60 23.65 17.16
C ILE A 120 2.99 22.98 18.48
N SER A 121 2.35 23.40 19.57
CA SER A 121 2.71 22.95 20.92
C SER A 121 2.12 21.59 21.31
N ALA A 122 1.04 21.16 20.65
CA ALA A 122 0.35 19.91 20.94
C ALA A 122 -0.38 19.37 19.72
N LEU A 123 -0.64 18.07 19.75
CA LEU A 123 -1.46 17.33 18.78
C LEU A 123 -2.45 16.48 19.54
N GLU A 124 -3.73 16.60 19.22
CA GLU A 124 -4.76 15.69 19.71
C GLU A 124 -5.41 14.96 18.54
N PHE A 125 -5.23 13.65 18.49
CA PHE A 125 -5.97 12.78 17.58
C PHE A 125 -7.27 12.38 18.26
N ARG A 126 -8.41 12.77 17.70
CA ARG A 126 -9.74 12.44 18.22
C ARG A 126 -10.40 11.34 17.38
N ILE A 127 -10.98 10.35 18.05
CA ILE A 127 -11.70 9.25 17.42
C ILE A 127 -13.19 9.62 17.42
N ILE A 128 -13.72 9.97 16.24
CA ILE A 128 -15.13 10.36 16.05
C ILE A 128 -15.73 9.46 14.97
N PRO A 129 -16.34 8.31 15.34
CA PRO A 129 -16.81 7.33 14.37
C PRO A 129 -17.99 7.80 13.52
N ASP A 130 -18.84 8.67 14.06
CA ASP A 130 -20.02 9.18 13.36
C ASP A 130 -19.61 10.26 12.34
N PRO A 131 -19.79 10.03 11.02
CA PRO A 131 -19.32 10.97 10.00
C PRO A 131 -20.01 12.34 10.06
N ALA A 132 -21.28 12.41 10.50
CA ALA A 132 -22.00 13.67 10.61
C ALA A 132 -21.45 14.54 11.75
N THR A 133 -21.16 13.93 12.89
CA THR A 133 -20.50 14.58 14.04
C THR A 133 -19.10 15.04 13.66
N LEU A 134 -18.31 14.18 13.00
CA LEU A 134 -16.96 14.52 12.52
C LEU A 134 -16.99 15.77 11.62
N GLN A 135 -17.92 15.82 10.66
CA GLN A 135 -18.07 16.96 9.77
C GLN A 135 -18.54 18.22 10.49
N ALA A 136 -19.53 18.12 11.38
CA ALA A 136 -20.02 19.27 12.13
C ALA A 136 -18.93 19.87 13.04
N GLU A 137 -18.13 19.02 13.68
CA GLU A 137 -16.99 19.46 14.50
C GLU A 137 -15.88 20.10 13.66
N PHE A 138 -15.61 19.56 12.46
CA PHE A 138 -14.72 20.20 11.50
C PHE A 138 -15.27 21.56 11.03
N GLU A 139 -16.49 21.63 10.54
CA GLU A 139 -17.08 22.88 10.00
C GLU A 139 -17.21 23.98 11.08
N THR A 140 -17.37 23.61 12.36
CA THR A 140 -17.35 24.56 13.49
C THR A 140 -15.95 24.94 13.96
N GLY A 141 -14.91 24.40 13.32
CA GLY A 141 -13.52 24.72 13.59
C GLY A 141 -12.96 24.09 14.85
N ARG A 142 -13.56 23.01 15.36
CA ARG A 142 -13.05 22.20 16.49
C ARG A 142 -12.01 21.17 16.06
N LEU A 143 -11.93 20.87 14.77
CA LEU A 143 -10.94 19.99 14.16
C LEU A 143 -10.16 20.77 13.10
N ASP A 144 -8.83 20.64 13.10
CA ASP A 144 -7.95 21.33 12.16
C ASP A 144 -7.94 20.68 10.78
N PHE A 145 -8.15 19.37 10.70
CA PHE A 145 -8.36 18.62 9.46
C PHE A 145 -9.12 17.33 9.73
N ILE A 146 -9.70 16.77 8.69
CA ILE A 146 -10.33 15.44 8.70
C ILE A 146 -9.92 14.67 7.44
N LEU A 147 -9.81 13.35 7.56
CA LEU A 147 -9.73 12.47 6.39
C LEU A 147 -11.12 12.40 5.73
N LEU A 148 -11.13 12.40 4.41
CA LEU A 148 -12.35 12.35 3.61
C LEU A 148 -12.61 10.92 3.15
N GLU A 149 -13.72 10.35 3.61
CA GLU A 149 -14.20 9.04 3.19
C GLU A 149 -15.36 9.11 2.20
N ASP A 150 -15.64 8.04 1.46
CA ASP A 150 -16.90 7.97 0.72
C ASP A 150 -18.06 7.85 1.72
N PRO A 151 -19.19 8.57 1.55
CA PRO A 151 -19.53 9.49 0.45
C PRO A 151 -19.17 10.97 0.72
N THR A 152 -18.52 11.27 1.84
CA THR A 152 -18.25 12.64 2.33
C THR A 152 -17.27 13.42 1.45
N TYR A 153 -16.39 12.73 0.72
CA TYR A 153 -15.39 13.34 -0.14
C TYR A 153 -15.96 14.39 -1.11
N ARG A 154 -17.02 14.07 -1.86
CA ARG A 154 -17.60 15.02 -2.83
C ARG A 154 -18.13 16.28 -2.18
N ARG A 155 -18.64 16.21 -0.96
CA ARG A 155 -19.16 17.38 -0.23
C ARG A 155 -18.09 18.47 -0.15
N TYR A 156 -16.85 18.11 0.14
CA TYR A 156 -15.76 19.08 0.26
C TYR A 156 -15.02 19.33 -1.06
N ALA A 157 -14.86 18.30 -1.90
CA ALA A 157 -14.16 18.41 -3.18
C ALA A 157 -14.95 19.23 -4.23
N ASP A 158 -16.28 19.22 -4.16
CA ASP A 158 -17.15 19.96 -5.08
C ASP A 158 -17.58 21.34 -4.52
N ASP A 159 -17.46 21.58 -3.20
CA ASP A 159 -17.81 22.87 -2.59
C ASP A 159 -16.70 23.90 -2.81
N PRO A 160 -16.96 25.02 -3.52
CA PRO A 160 -15.95 26.07 -3.76
C PRO A 160 -15.36 26.68 -2.48
N ALA A 161 -16.07 26.65 -1.35
CA ALA A 161 -15.58 27.17 -0.08
C ALA A 161 -14.53 26.26 0.56
N TRP A 162 -14.60 24.94 0.31
CA TRP A 162 -13.71 23.94 0.93
C TRP A 162 -12.66 23.38 -0.02
N LYS A 163 -12.98 23.31 -1.33
CA LYS A 163 -12.11 22.75 -2.37
C LYS A 163 -10.66 23.26 -2.33
N PRO A 164 -10.37 24.55 -2.07
CA PRO A 164 -8.98 25.03 -1.97
C PRO A 164 -8.18 24.40 -0.82
N TYR A 165 -8.85 23.81 0.16
CA TYR A 165 -8.27 23.21 1.36
C TYR A 165 -8.34 21.67 1.35
N VAL A 166 -8.76 21.09 0.23
CA VAL A 166 -8.74 19.65 0.02
C VAL A 166 -7.35 19.26 -0.51
N VAL A 167 -6.72 18.30 0.15
CA VAL A 167 -5.45 17.71 -0.28
C VAL A 167 -5.73 16.30 -0.76
N GLU A 168 -5.46 16.04 -2.04
CA GLU A 168 -5.61 14.72 -2.66
C GLU A 168 -4.25 14.13 -2.99
N VAL A 169 -4.09 12.84 -2.75
CA VAL A 169 -2.89 12.10 -3.12
C VAL A 169 -3.27 10.76 -3.76
N ALA A 170 -2.61 10.43 -4.87
CA ALA A 170 -2.60 9.05 -5.33
C ALA A 170 -1.69 8.25 -4.39
N GLU A 171 -2.27 7.41 -3.55
CA GLU A 171 -1.47 6.59 -2.65
C GLU A 171 -0.69 5.53 -3.43
N LEU A 172 0.35 5.00 -2.81
CA LEU A 172 1.20 3.93 -3.34
C LEU A 172 0.52 2.57 -3.20
N PHE A 173 -0.75 2.53 -3.63
CA PHE A 173 -1.61 1.36 -3.65
C PHE A 173 -2.37 1.26 -4.97
N THR A 174 -2.32 0.05 -5.56
CA THR A 174 -3.05 -0.31 -6.78
C THR A 174 -4.06 -1.39 -6.44
N ARG A 175 -5.34 -1.08 -6.61
CA ARG A 175 -6.40 -2.08 -6.55
C ARG A 175 -6.41 -2.89 -7.83
N HIS A 176 -6.57 -4.19 -7.69
CA HIS A 176 -6.56 -5.11 -8.82
C HIS A 176 -7.49 -6.30 -8.57
N MET A 177 -7.83 -7.00 -9.64
CA MET A 177 -8.21 -8.42 -9.54
C MET A 177 -7.04 -9.27 -10.05
N GLY A 178 -6.42 -10.04 -9.17
CA GLY A 178 -5.36 -10.97 -9.53
C GLY A 178 -5.95 -12.20 -10.22
N LEU A 179 -5.36 -12.60 -11.34
CA LEU A 179 -5.81 -13.72 -12.18
C LEU A 179 -4.77 -14.84 -12.15
N ASN A 180 -5.15 -16.03 -11.69
CA ASN A 180 -4.21 -17.15 -11.59
C ASN A 180 -3.87 -17.68 -13.00
N THR A 181 -2.64 -17.43 -13.44
CA THR A 181 -2.19 -17.72 -14.82
C THR A 181 -1.95 -19.20 -15.08
N THR A 182 -2.17 -20.06 -14.09
CA THR A 182 -2.06 -21.52 -14.23
C THR A 182 -3.41 -22.22 -14.32
N LYS A 183 -4.53 -21.53 -14.02
CA LYS A 183 -5.87 -22.12 -14.05
C LYS A 183 -6.57 -21.87 -15.39
N PRO A 184 -7.05 -22.91 -16.10
CA PRO A 184 -7.87 -22.70 -17.29
C PRO A 184 -9.20 -21.98 -16.98
N PRO A 185 -9.69 -21.09 -17.87
CA PRO A 185 -9.06 -20.62 -19.11
C PRO A 185 -8.14 -19.40 -18.91
N LEU A 186 -7.87 -18.96 -17.67
CA LEU A 186 -7.00 -17.82 -17.34
C LEU A 186 -5.52 -18.05 -17.65
N ASN A 187 -5.12 -19.28 -17.99
CA ASN A 187 -3.79 -19.59 -18.50
C ASN A 187 -3.53 -19.02 -19.90
N ASP A 188 -4.58 -18.73 -20.68
CA ASP A 188 -4.46 -18.02 -21.96
C ASP A 188 -4.43 -16.49 -21.72
N VAL A 189 -3.39 -15.83 -22.23
CA VAL A 189 -3.23 -14.37 -22.12
C VAL A 189 -4.40 -13.60 -22.72
N ARG A 190 -5.00 -14.11 -23.79
CA ARG A 190 -6.12 -13.45 -24.48
C ARG A 190 -7.35 -13.37 -23.60
N VAL A 191 -7.59 -14.38 -22.75
CA VAL A 191 -8.70 -14.38 -21.78
C VAL A 191 -8.47 -13.30 -20.72
N ARG A 192 -7.24 -13.16 -20.22
CA ARG A 192 -6.92 -12.13 -19.22
C ARG A 192 -6.95 -10.71 -19.80
N GLN A 193 -6.52 -10.55 -21.06
CA GLN A 193 -6.69 -9.31 -21.81
C GLN A 193 -8.17 -8.99 -22.04
N ALA A 194 -9.00 -9.99 -22.39
CA ALA A 194 -10.43 -9.80 -22.56
C ALA A 194 -11.10 -9.28 -21.29
N ILE A 195 -10.73 -9.80 -20.12
CA ILE A 195 -11.19 -9.30 -18.82
C ILE A 195 -10.85 -7.81 -18.64
N ASN A 196 -9.64 -7.39 -19.02
CA ASN A 196 -9.25 -5.98 -18.91
C ASN A 196 -10.03 -5.06 -19.87
N TYR A 197 -10.35 -5.52 -21.09
CA TYR A 197 -11.19 -4.78 -22.03
C TYR A 197 -12.67 -4.77 -21.65
N ALA A 198 -13.14 -5.72 -20.83
CA ALA A 198 -14.56 -5.90 -20.52
C ALA A 198 -15.12 -4.92 -19.48
N ILE A 199 -14.28 -4.21 -18.72
CA ILE A 199 -14.71 -3.42 -17.57
C ILE A 199 -14.45 -1.93 -17.80
N ASP A 200 -15.50 -1.10 -17.70
CA ASP A 200 -15.38 0.35 -17.82
C ASP A 200 -14.91 0.98 -16.49
N LYS A 201 -13.59 1.06 -16.35
CA LYS A 201 -12.93 1.67 -15.18
C LYS A 201 -13.31 3.15 -15.03
N ALA A 202 -13.38 3.90 -16.12
CA ALA A 202 -13.60 5.35 -16.06
C ALA A 202 -15.02 5.69 -15.60
N THR A 203 -16.03 5.00 -16.14
CA THR A 203 -17.41 5.16 -15.70
C THR A 203 -17.59 4.65 -14.28
N THR A 204 -16.96 3.53 -13.91
CA THR A 204 -17.01 3.02 -12.52
C THR A 204 -16.43 4.04 -11.54
N VAL A 205 -15.26 4.62 -11.83
CA VAL A 205 -14.64 5.64 -10.97
C VAL A 205 -15.53 6.87 -10.84
N ARG A 206 -16.11 7.34 -11.94
CA ARG A 206 -16.98 8.53 -11.91
C ARG A 206 -18.29 8.29 -11.16
N THR A 207 -18.94 7.15 -11.38
CA THR A 207 -20.33 6.93 -10.96
C THR A 207 -20.46 6.16 -9.65
N VAL A 208 -19.60 5.17 -9.42
CA VAL A 208 -19.63 4.33 -8.22
C VAL A 208 -18.73 4.90 -7.14
N LEU A 209 -17.55 5.40 -7.53
CA LEU A 209 -16.58 6.00 -6.60
C LEU A 209 -16.63 7.49 -6.54
N GLN A 210 -17.53 8.12 -7.30
CA GLN A 210 -17.76 9.54 -7.16
C GLN A 210 -16.46 10.36 -7.34
N ASP A 211 -15.56 9.90 -8.21
CA ASP A 211 -14.22 10.44 -8.49
C ASP A 211 -13.18 10.29 -7.35
N LYS A 212 -13.46 9.47 -6.33
CA LYS A 212 -12.54 9.14 -5.22
C LYS A 212 -11.58 7.98 -5.55
N ALA A 213 -11.06 7.96 -6.77
CA ALA A 213 -9.98 7.09 -7.21
C ALA A 213 -9.34 7.61 -8.49
N PHE A 214 -8.15 7.12 -8.83
CA PHE A 214 -7.55 7.36 -10.14
C PHE A 214 -7.65 6.09 -11.00
N VAL A 215 -7.99 6.24 -12.28
CA VAL A 215 -8.08 5.09 -13.20
C VAL A 215 -6.68 4.50 -13.43
N ALA A 216 -6.54 3.18 -13.24
CA ALA A 216 -5.26 2.52 -13.46
C ALA A 216 -5.00 2.25 -14.94
N THR A 217 -3.78 2.57 -15.39
CA THR A 217 -3.26 2.20 -16.71
C THR A 217 -2.26 1.03 -16.64
N GLY A 218 -1.76 0.72 -15.46
CA GLY A 218 -0.79 -0.35 -15.22
C GLY A 218 -0.67 -0.67 -13.73
N VAL A 219 0.53 -1.09 -13.33
CA VAL A 219 0.83 -1.45 -11.94
C VAL A 219 1.11 -0.20 -11.11
N PHE A 220 1.89 0.74 -11.64
CA PHE A 220 2.43 1.85 -10.86
C PHE A 220 1.48 3.04 -10.77
N PRO A 221 1.12 3.48 -9.55
CA PRO A 221 0.35 4.71 -9.35
C PRO A 221 1.17 5.93 -9.75
N PRO A 222 0.52 7.07 -10.09
CA PRO A 222 1.23 8.27 -10.57
C PRO A 222 2.19 8.89 -9.55
N SER A 223 1.99 8.64 -8.24
CA SER A 223 2.91 9.08 -7.19
C SER A 223 4.19 8.25 -7.09
N LEU A 224 4.29 7.10 -7.76
CA LEU A 224 5.51 6.30 -7.78
C LEU A 224 6.49 6.89 -8.80
N ALA A 225 7.75 7.10 -8.42
CA ALA A 225 8.76 7.70 -9.30
C ALA A 225 8.95 6.94 -10.64
N ALA A 226 8.71 5.62 -10.63
CA ALA A 226 8.78 4.79 -11.83
C ALA A 226 7.54 4.84 -12.73
N SER A 227 6.46 5.54 -12.35
CA SER A 227 5.25 5.65 -13.15
C SER A 227 5.54 6.18 -14.55
N ASP A 228 4.99 5.54 -15.58
CA ASP A 228 5.13 5.95 -16.98
C ASP A 228 3.80 6.57 -17.48
N PRO A 229 3.73 7.91 -17.63
CA PRO A 229 2.50 8.57 -18.07
C PRO A 229 2.13 8.26 -19.54
N THR A 230 3.01 7.62 -20.29
CA THR A 230 2.75 7.19 -21.67
C THR A 230 2.11 5.80 -21.75
N LEU A 231 2.13 5.03 -20.66
CA LEU A 231 1.48 3.72 -20.59
C LEU A 231 -0.05 3.89 -20.58
N ARG A 232 -0.72 3.42 -21.64
CA ARG A 232 -2.17 3.57 -21.80
C ARG A 232 -2.99 2.43 -21.18
N GLY A 233 -2.41 1.24 -21.06
CA GLY A 233 -3.10 0.07 -20.52
C GLY A 233 -4.25 -0.40 -21.42
N TYR A 234 -5.36 -0.78 -20.79
CA TYR A 234 -6.57 -1.30 -21.46
C TYR A 234 -7.71 -0.29 -21.35
N GLU A 235 -8.23 0.14 -22.49
CA GLU A 235 -9.46 0.93 -22.60
C GLU A 235 -10.70 0.02 -22.61
N TYR A 236 -11.86 0.56 -22.24
CA TYR A 236 -13.09 -0.22 -22.25
C TYR A 236 -13.51 -0.55 -23.70
N ASN A 237 -13.53 -1.84 -24.03
CA ASN A 237 -13.94 -2.33 -25.34
C ASN A 237 -14.55 -3.75 -25.21
N PRO A 238 -15.85 -3.87 -24.89
CA PRO A 238 -16.49 -5.17 -24.70
C PRO A 238 -16.56 -6.00 -25.98
N GLN A 239 -16.54 -5.35 -27.16
CA GLN A 239 -16.45 -6.07 -28.44
C GLN A 239 -15.10 -6.78 -28.56
N ARG A 240 -14.00 -6.07 -28.31
CA ARG A 240 -12.65 -6.64 -28.32
C ARG A 240 -12.50 -7.76 -27.30
N ALA A 241 -13.14 -7.63 -26.13
CA ALA A 241 -13.18 -8.69 -25.13
C ALA A 241 -13.81 -9.98 -25.69
N ARG A 242 -14.98 -9.90 -26.34
CA ARG A 242 -15.63 -11.06 -26.97
C ARG A 242 -14.78 -11.68 -28.09
N GLU A 243 -14.13 -10.85 -28.91
CA GLU A 243 -13.23 -11.33 -29.97
C GLU A 243 -12.07 -12.14 -29.40
N LEU A 244 -11.43 -11.64 -28.33
CA LEU A 244 -10.33 -12.32 -27.66
C LEU A 244 -10.79 -13.63 -27.00
N LEU A 245 -11.97 -13.66 -26.38
CA LEU A 245 -12.57 -14.88 -25.83
C LEU A 245 -12.84 -15.93 -26.92
N ALA A 246 -13.36 -15.51 -28.07
CA ALA A 246 -13.57 -16.40 -29.21
C ALA A 246 -12.23 -16.95 -29.77
N GLN A 247 -11.22 -16.09 -29.93
CA GLN A 247 -9.88 -16.51 -30.36
C GLN A 247 -9.21 -17.47 -29.37
N ALA A 248 -9.51 -17.35 -28.08
CA ALA A 248 -9.06 -18.24 -27.02
C ALA A 248 -9.86 -19.56 -26.94
N GLY A 249 -10.84 -19.78 -27.82
CA GLY A 249 -11.66 -20.99 -27.83
C GLY A 249 -12.75 -21.04 -26.76
N VAL A 250 -13.09 -19.89 -26.14
CA VAL A 250 -14.18 -19.76 -25.15
C VAL A 250 -15.24 -18.74 -25.60
N PRO A 251 -15.83 -18.88 -26.80
CA PRO A 251 -16.72 -17.87 -27.41
C PRO A 251 -18.02 -17.63 -26.62
N THR A 252 -18.47 -18.60 -25.84
CA THR A 252 -19.66 -18.49 -24.96
C THR A 252 -19.30 -18.01 -23.55
N GLY A 253 -18.04 -17.69 -23.30
CA GLY A 253 -17.51 -17.38 -21.97
C GLY A 253 -17.37 -18.61 -21.07
N PHE A 254 -17.23 -18.36 -19.77
CA PHE A 254 -16.95 -19.37 -18.74
C PHE A 254 -17.42 -18.87 -17.37
N GLU A 255 -17.41 -19.76 -16.37
CA GLU A 255 -17.70 -19.40 -14.98
C GLU A 255 -16.40 -19.29 -14.17
N MET A 256 -16.36 -18.34 -13.23
CA MET A 256 -15.24 -18.25 -12.29
C MET A 256 -15.68 -17.74 -10.93
N ASP A 257 -14.98 -18.17 -9.88
CA ASP A 257 -15.12 -17.56 -8.56
C ASP A 257 -14.33 -16.25 -8.50
N LEU A 258 -15.04 -15.16 -8.19
CA LEU A 258 -14.48 -13.86 -7.91
C LEU A 258 -14.45 -13.64 -6.40
N ASN A 259 -13.25 -13.76 -5.83
CA ASN A 259 -13.06 -13.73 -4.38
C ASN A 259 -12.76 -12.31 -3.88
N GLY A 260 -13.33 -11.92 -2.75
CA GLY A 260 -12.99 -10.69 -2.06
C GLY A 260 -13.16 -10.83 -0.55
N SER A 261 -12.73 -9.81 0.19
CA SER A 261 -13.00 -9.78 1.63
C SER A 261 -14.49 -9.55 1.90
N SER A 262 -14.96 -9.92 3.09
CA SER A 262 -16.33 -9.70 3.57
C SER A 262 -16.64 -8.24 3.94
N SER A 263 -15.78 -7.27 3.59
CA SER A 263 -16.05 -5.87 3.88
C SER A 263 -17.14 -5.32 2.95
N PRO A 264 -18.06 -4.46 3.43
CA PRO A 264 -19.10 -3.87 2.58
C PRO A 264 -18.55 -3.11 1.38
N VAL A 265 -17.37 -2.50 1.54
CA VAL A 265 -16.63 -1.85 0.46
C VAL A 265 -16.24 -2.88 -0.60
N ALA A 266 -15.63 -4.00 -0.21
CA ALA A 266 -15.32 -5.12 -1.12
C ALA A 266 -16.56 -5.69 -1.80
N GLY A 267 -17.71 -5.78 -1.13
CA GLY A 267 -18.96 -6.25 -1.74
C GLY A 267 -19.39 -5.44 -2.97
N ARG A 268 -19.50 -4.11 -2.83
CA ARG A 268 -19.86 -3.20 -3.94
C ARG A 268 -18.94 -3.35 -5.14
N TRP A 269 -17.65 -3.54 -4.87
CA TRP A 269 -16.64 -3.75 -5.89
C TRP A 269 -16.88 -5.02 -6.71
N LEU A 270 -17.10 -6.14 -6.03
CA LEU A 270 -17.29 -7.43 -6.67
C LEU A 270 -18.54 -7.43 -7.58
N GLU A 271 -19.63 -6.77 -7.16
CA GLU A 271 -20.87 -6.65 -7.93
C GLU A 271 -20.67 -5.88 -9.25
N VAL A 272 -19.92 -4.76 -9.21
CA VAL A 272 -19.60 -4.00 -10.43
C VAL A 272 -18.81 -4.86 -11.41
N LEU A 273 -17.78 -5.55 -10.93
CA LEU A 273 -16.98 -6.44 -11.77
C LEU A 273 -17.84 -7.57 -12.35
N GLN A 274 -18.68 -8.21 -11.54
CA GLN A 274 -19.58 -9.29 -11.97
C GLN A 274 -20.49 -8.83 -13.10
N ARG A 275 -21.07 -7.64 -13.01
CA ARG A 275 -21.95 -7.09 -14.05
C ARG A 275 -21.23 -6.92 -15.39
N TYR A 276 -20.09 -6.24 -15.40
CA TYR A 276 -19.31 -6.02 -16.64
C TYR A 276 -18.80 -7.33 -17.25
N LEU A 277 -18.40 -8.29 -16.41
CA LEU A 277 -17.95 -9.60 -16.86
C LEU A 277 -19.09 -10.40 -17.50
N ALA A 278 -20.29 -10.35 -16.91
CA ALA A 278 -21.48 -11.00 -17.46
C ALA A 278 -21.83 -10.46 -18.86
N ASP A 279 -21.65 -9.16 -19.10
CA ASP A 279 -21.91 -8.53 -20.40
C ASP A 279 -21.07 -9.16 -21.53
N VAL A 280 -19.91 -9.74 -21.24
CA VAL A 280 -19.04 -10.42 -22.24
C VAL A 280 -19.09 -11.95 -22.13
N GLY A 281 -20.00 -12.51 -21.33
CA GLY A 281 -20.22 -13.95 -21.18
C GLY A 281 -19.44 -14.61 -20.03
N ILE A 282 -18.68 -13.85 -19.24
CA ILE A 282 -17.96 -14.38 -18.08
C ILE A 282 -18.87 -14.30 -16.84
N ARG A 283 -19.38 -15.46 -16.39
CA ARG A 283 -20.25 -15.53 -15.21
C ARG A 283 -19.42 -15.63 -13.93
N ALA A 284 -19.22 -14.51 -13.25
CA ALA A 284 -18.51 -14.48 -11.98
C ALA A 284 -19.44 -14.84 -10.81
N ARG A 285 -19.08 -15.84 -9.99
CA ARG A 285 -19.71 -16.12 -8.70
C ARG A 285 -18.96 -15.39 -7.60
N LEU A 286 -19.67 -14.55 -6.84
CA LEU A 286 -19.04 -13.77 -5.78
C LEU A 286 -18.80 -14.65 -4.55
N VAL A 287 -17.56 -14.66 -4.05
CA VAL A 287 -17.17 -15.40 -2.85
C VAL A 287 -16.53 -14.41 -1.88
N GLN A 288 -17.29 -14.01 -0.87
CA GLN A 288 -16.80 -13.14 0.21
C GLN A 288 -16.37 -14.00 1.41
N GLN A 289 -15.19 -13.72 1.95
CA GLN A 289 -14.61 -14.45 3.08
C GLN A 289 -13.67 -13.55 3.89
N ASP A 290 -13.15 -14.06 5.01
CA ASP A 290 -12.12 -13.35 5.77
C ASP A 290 -10.88 -13.04 4.89
N PHE A 291 -10.26 -11.89 5.12
CA PHE A 291 -9.12 -11.42 4.32
C PHE A 291 -7.91 -12.33 4.45
N GLY A 292 -7.57 -12.78 5.67
CA GLY A 292 -6.45 -13.68 5.92
C GLY A 292 -6.68 -15.05 5.27
N VAL A 293 -7.89 -15.58 5.38
CA VAL A 293 -8.30 -16.83 4.70
C VAL A 293 -8.19 -16.71 3.18
N MET A 294 -8.67 -15.60 2.59
CA MET A 294 -8.55 -15.37 1.15
C MET A 294 -7.09 -15.33 0.71
N LEU A 295 -6.22 -14.62 1.44
CA LEU A 295 -4.79 -14.52 1.12
C LEU A 295 -4.06 -15.86 1.20
N ASP A 296 -4.42 -16.71 2.16
CA ASP A 296 -3.87 -18.06 2.32
C ASP A 296 -4.28 -18.95 1.14
N ARG A 297 -5.57 -19.01 0.81
CA ARG A 297 -6.09 -19.78 -0.33
C ARG A 297 -5.52 -19.32 -1.66
N ALA A 298 -5.40 -18.01 -1.85
CA ALA A 298 -4.71 -17.42 -3.00
C ALA A 298 -3.23 -17.84 -3.04
N GLY A 299 -2.56 -17.84 -1.87
CA GLY A 299 -1.18 -18.31 -1.70
C GLY A 299 -0.98 -19.79 -2.03
N LYS A 300 -2.00 -20.63 -1.81
CA LYS A 300 -2.01 -22.05 -2.18
C LYS A 300 -2.38 -22.31 -3.65
N GLY A 301 -2.73 -21.26 -4.41
CA GLY A 301 -3.15 -21.40 -5.79
C GLY A 301 -4.55 -22.01 -5.95
N GLU A 302 -5.39 -21.93 -4.94
CA GLU A 302 -6.74 -22.49 -4.98
C GLU A 302 -7.70 -21.60 -5.78
N LEU A 303 -7.51 -20.28 -5.74
CA LEU A 303 -8.41 -19.29 -6.33
C LEU A 303 -8.09 -19.03 -7.82
N MET A 304 -9.14 -18.84 -8.63
CA MET A 304 -9.02 -18.35 -10.02
C MET A 304 -8.80 -16.85 -10.06
N ALA A 305 -9.64 -16.10 -9.34
CA ALA A 305 -9.58 -14.66 -9.27
C ALA A 305 -9.84 -14.16 -7.85
N TYR A 306 -9.16 -13.09 -7.46
CA TYR A 306 -9.33 -12.43 -6.18
C TYR A 306 -9.07 -10.93 -6.27
N VAL A 307 -9.75 -10.12 -5.47
CA VAL A 307 -9.55 -8.66 -5.41
C VAL A 307 -8.68 -8.29 -4.21
N LEU A 308 -7.63 -7.50 -4.45
CA LEU A 308 -6.79 -6.90 -3.40
C LEU A 308 -6.42 -5.46 -3.76
N SER A 309 -5.90 -4.75 -2.76
CA SER A 309 -5.12 -3.53 -2.94
C SER A 309 -3.67 -3.86 -2.64
N HIS A 310 -2.80 -3.75 -3.64
CA HIS A 310 -1.37 -4.03 -3.50
C HIS A 310 -0.60 -2.73 -3.28
N GLY A 311 0.22 -2.69 -2.22
CA GLY A 311 1.17 -1.62 -1.97
C GLY A 311 2.59 -2.16 -1.93
N GLY A 312 3.55 -1.38 -2.42
CA GLY A 312 4.97 -1.72 -2.45
C GLY A 312 5.90 -0.67 -1.85
N GLY A 313 5.33 0.35 -1.19
CA GLY A 313 6.06 1.55 -0.80
C GLY A 313 6.53 2.35 -2.01
N SER A 314 7.55 3.18 -1.81
CA SER A 314 8.06 4.12 -2.81
C SER A 314 9.04 3.52 -3.83
N ASN A 315 9.36 2.22 -3.73
CA ASN A 315 10.31 1.55 -4.61
C ASN A 315 9.63 0.65 -5.64
N CYS A 316 9.97 0.81 -6.92
CA CYS A 316 9.39 0.01 -7.99
C CYS A 316 9.76 -1.48 -7.93
N VAL A 317 10.93 -1.84 -7.39
CA VAL A 317 11.35 -3.24 -7.23
C VAL A 317 10.42 -3.99 -6.28
N ASN A 318 10.13 -3.38 -5.12
CA ASN A 318 9.20 -3.92 -4.13
C ASN A 318 7.77 -3.93 -4.67
N TYR A 319 7.37 -2.89 -5.39
CA TYR A 319 6.05 -2.78 -5.98
C TYR A 319 5.77 -3.87 -7.03
N LEU A 320 6.77 -4.28 -7.82
CA LEU A 320 6.65 -5.40 -8.75
C LEU A 320 6.92 -6.78 -8.11
N GLY A 321 7.12 -6.85 -6.79
CA GLY A 321 7.34 -8.10 -6.06
C GLY A 321 6.33 -9.22 -6.36
N PRO A 322 5.01 -8.95 -6.48
CA PRO A 322 4.02 -9.96 -6.85
C PRO A 322 4.19 -10.57 -8.24
N PHE A 323 5.01 -10.01 -9.13
CA PHE A 323 5.18 -10.52 -10.50
C PHE A 323 6.46 -11.35 -10.69
N ARG A 324 7.23 -11.54 -9.61
CA ARG A 324 8.45 -12.36 -9.66
C ARG A 324 8.13 -13.82 -9.45
N SER A 325 8.67 -14.71 -10.26
CA SER A 325 8.39 -16.14 -10.18
C SER A 325 8.90 -16.78 -8.89
N ARG A 326 10.02 -16.26 -8.33
CA ARG A 326 10.56 -16.69 -7.04
C ARG A 326 9.65 -16.37 -5.84
N ASN A 327 8.64 -15.54 -6.03
CA ASN A 327 7.72 -15.10 -4.98
C ASN A 327 6.38 -15.85 -4.99
N PHE A 328 6.28 -17.03 -5.62
CA PHE A 328 5.01 -17.78 -5.68
C PHE A 328 4.35 -17.98 -4.32
N GLY A 329 3.02 -17.89 -4.33
CA GLY A 329 2.16 -18.12 -3.19
C GLY A 329 2.21 -17.01 -2.14
N ILE A 330 2.31 -17.37 -0.86
CA ILE A 330 2.26 -16.43 0.27
C ILE A 330 3.45 -15.45 0.30
N ALA A 331 4.51 -15.73 -0.46
CA ALA A 331 5.62 -14.82 -0.63
C ALA A 331 5.21 -13.53 -1.37
N GLY A 332 4.20 -13.58 -2.26
CA GLY A 332 3.62 -12.39 -2.87
C GLY A 332 2.87 -12.66 -4.18
N ASN A 333 3.46 -13.47 -5.06
CA ASN A 333 2.95 -13.84 -6.38
C ASN A 333 1.87 -14.93 -6.25
N ARG A 334 0.67 -14.48 -5.89
CA ARG A 334 -0.53 -15.32 -5.74
C ARG A 334 -1.24 -15.59 -7.07
N MET A 335 -0.77 -15.01 -8.17
CA MET A 335 -1.22 -15.28 -9.53
C MET A 335 -0.49 -16.47 -10.16
N PHE A 336 0.62 -16.90 -9.57
CA PHE A 336 1.53 -17.89 -10.17
C PHE A 336 2.05 -17.46 -11.55
N TYR A 337 2.18 -16.14 -11.75
CA TYR A 337 2.66 -15.54 -12.98
C TYR A 337 4.16 -15.77 -13.15
N ARG A 338 4.57 -16.22 -14.34
CA ARG A 338 5.97 -16.44 -14.70
C ARG A 338 6.26 -15.81 -16.05
N ASN A 339 7.30 -14.97 -16.09
CA ASN A 339 7.90 -14.47 -17.31
C ASN A 339 9.40 -14.27 -17.05
N GLU A 340 10.24 -15.03 -17.75
CA GLU A 340 11.69 -15.04 -17.53
C GLU A 340 12.33 -13.68 -17.81
N ARG A 341 11.77 -12.91 -18.76
CA ARG A 341 12.26 -11.56 -19.05
C ARG A 341 11.92 -10.59 -17.91
N VAL A 342 10.73 -10.70 -17.34
CA VAL A 342 10.34 -9.92 -16.15
C VAL A 342 11.27 -10.26 -14.98
N ASP A 343 11.51 -11.55 -14.72
CA ASP A 343 12.40 -11.97 -13.64
C ASP A 343 13.82 -11.41 -13.82
N ALA A 344 14.39 -11.50 -15.03
CA ALA A 344 15.72 -10.95 -15.33
C ALA A 344 15.80 -9.42 -15.14
N LEU A 345 14.81 -8.68 -15.63
CA LEU A 345 14.75 -7.22 -15.44
C LEU A 345 14.67 -6.84 -13.96
N MET A 346 13.91 -7.61 -13.18
CA MET A 346 13.75 -7.39 -11.74
C MET A 346 14.98 -7.77 -10.92
N ASP A 347 15.70 -8.82 -11.32
CA ASP A 347 16.99 -9.20 -10.73
C ASP A 347 18.04 -8.10 -10.96
N ASP A 348 18.12 -7.56 -12.18
CA ASP A 348 19.01 -6.44 -12.49
C ASP A 348 18.61 -5.17 -11.72
N ALA A 349 17.31 -4.89 -11.61
CA ALA A 349 16.80 -3.73 -10.88
C ALA A 349 17.11 -3.81 -9.37
N GLU A 350 17.08 -5.02 -8.78
CA GLU A 350 17.41 -5.26 -7.37
C GLU A 350 18.92 -5.09 -7.09
N ARG A 351 19.78 -5.27 -8.10
CA ARG A 351 21.25 -5.20 -7.96
C ARG A 351 21.88 -3.85 -8.28
N THR A 352 21.17 -2.96 -8.96
CA THR A 352 21.69 -1.63 -9.32
C THR A 352 21.37 -0.59 -8.24
N PHE A 353 22.35 0.29 -7.94
CA PHE A 353 22.16 1.46 -7.08
C PHE A 353 21.96 2.76 -7.87
N ASP A 354 22.00 2.69 -9.21
CA ASP A 354 21.62 3.80 -10.09
C ASP A 354 20.09 3.87 -10.19
N ALA A 355 19.51 4.90 -9.59
CA ALA A 355 18.06 5.12 -9.55
C ALA A 355 17.43 5.26 -10.96
N THR A 356 18.14 5.90 -11.90
CA THR A 356 17.64 6.07 -13.27
C THR A 356 17.59 4.73 -13.98
N ARG A 357 18.66 3.92 -13.85
CA ARG A 357 18.70 2.57 -14.40
C ARG A 357 17.64 1.67 -13.78
N GLN A 358 17.45 1.73 -12.46
CA GLN A 358 16.42 0.96 -11.75
C GLN A 358 15.00 1.28 -12.28
N ILE A 359 14.68 2.57 -12.41
CA ILE A 359 13.39 3.02 -12.94
C ILE A 359 13.16 2.51 -14.37
N GLN A 360 14.17 2.58 -15.23
CA GLN A 360 14.07 2.08 -16.61
C GLN A 360 13.76 0.58 -16.66
N LEU A 361 14.49 -0.23 -15.85
CA LEU A 361 14.27 -1.68 -15.75
C LEU A 361 12.87 -2.00 -15.24
N CYS A 362 12.41 -1.31 -14.19
CA CYS A 362 11.06 -1.46 -13.65
C CYS A 362 9.97 -1.11 -14.69
N ARG A 363 10.14 -0.04 -15.46
CA ARG A 363 9.19 0.35 -16.53
C ARG A 363 9.15 -0.67 -17.65
N GLU A 364 10.29 -1.23 -18.05
CA GLU A 364 10.33 -2.30 -19.05
C GLU A 364 9.59 -3.55 -18.55
N ALA A 365 9.81 -3.94 -17.29
CA ALA A 365 9.11 -5.05 -16.65
C ALA A 365 7.59 -4.79 -16.58
N GLU A 366 7.18 -3.58 -16.17
CA GLU A 366 5.76 -3.21 -16.11
C GLU A 366 5.07 -3.34 -17.47
N ARG A 367 5.70 -2.91 -18.57
CA ARG A 367 5.11 -3.04 -19.91
C ARG A 367 4.83 -4.49 -20.30
N LEU A 368 5.75 -5.40 -19.97
CA LEU A 368 5.56 -6.84 -20.17
C LEU A 368 4.44 -7.39 -19.30
N ILE A 369 4.40 -7.00 -18.02
CA ILE A 369 3.34 -7.39 -17.09
C ILE A 369 1.97 -6.91 -17.58
N VAL A 370 1.87 -5.66 -18.02
CA VAL A 370 0.63 -5.12 -18.57
C VAL A 370 0.21 -5.88 -19.82
N ALA A 371 1.13 -6.19 -20.74
CA ALA A 371 0.84 -7.00 -21.92
C ALA A 371 0.36 -8.42 -21.58
N ASP A 372 0.95 -9.05 -20.55
CA ASP A 372 0.59 -10.38 -20.09
C ASP A 372 -0.69 -10.42 -19.23
N ALA A 373 -1.15 -9.26 -18.74
CA ALA A 373 -2.38 -9.09 -17.99
C ALA A 373 -2.59 -10.09 -16.82
N PRO A 374 -1.61 -10.40 -15.95
CA PRO A 374 -1.86 -11.24 -14.77
C PRO A 374 -2.81 -10.57 -13.76
N TRP A 375 -3.01 -9.26 -13.88
CA TRP A 375 -4.05 -8.49 -13.18
C TRP A 375 -5.09 -7.94 -14.16
N PHE A 376 -6.32 -7.80 -13.68
CA PHE A 376 -7.15 -6.67 -14.07
C PHE A 376 -6.68 -5.43 -13.29
N PHE A 377 -6.12 -4.45 -14.01
CA PHE A 377 -5.62 -3.21 -13.43
C PHE A 377 -6.79 -2.25 -13.18
N TRP A 378 -7.26 -2.18 -11.94
CA TRP A 378 -8.51 -1.48 -11.64
C TRP A 378 -8.32 0.03 -11.45
N ASN A 379 -7.79 0.42 -10.30
CA ASN A 379 -7.64 1.82 -9.91
C ASN A 379 -6.44 2.00 -8.99
N TYR A 380 -5.89 3.21 -8.97
CA TYR A 380 -5.00 3.64 -7.90
C TYR A 380 -5.85 4.26 -6.78
N ASN A 381 -5.47 4.02 -5.53
CA ASN A 381 -6.19 4.59 -4.40
C ASN A 381 -5.99 6.11 -4.38
N LYS A 382 -7.09 6.84 -4.12
CA LYS A 382 -7.05 8.27 -3.84
C LYS A 382 -7.38 8.46 -2.38
N ALA A 383 -6.40 8.92 -1.61
CA ALA A 383 -6.66 9.47 -0.29
C ALA A 383 -6.89 10.96 -0.39
N ALA A 384 -7.78 11.46 0.46
CA ALA A 384 -8.09 12.87 0.54
C ALA A 384 -8.28 13.30 2.00
N LEU A 385 -7.87 14.52 2.30
CA LEU A 385 -8.19 15.19 3.54
C LEU A 385 -8.68 16.61 3.22
N VAL A 386 -9.38 17.22 4.16
CA VAL A 386 -9.69 18.66 4.13
C VAL A 386 -9.19 19.28 5.42
N HIS A 387 -8.62 20.48 5.34
CA HIS A 387 -8.13 21.22 6.49
C HIS A 387 -8.78 22.60 6.63
N GLN A 388 -8.66 23.19 7.81
CA GLN A 388 -9.14 24.55 8.05
C GLN A 388 -8.35 25.57 7.22
N PRO A 389 -8.97 26.69 6.82
CA PRO A 389 -8.29 27.76 6.09
C PRO A 389 -7.07 28.36 6.81
N ASN A 390 -7.05 28.30 8.14
CA ASN A 390 -5.98 28.83 8.97
C ASN A 390 -4.88 27.81 9.27
N VAL A 391 -4.98 26.58 8.77
CA VAL A 391 -3.96 25.53 8.90
C VAL A 391 -3.10 25.52 7.65
N HIS A 392 -1.78 25.54 7.84
CA HIS A 392 -0.80 25.67 6.76
C HIS A 392 0.30 24.62 6.91
N GLY A 393 0.99 24.32 5.81
CA GLY A 393 2.12 23.39 5.81
C GLY A 393 1.73 21.91 5.75
N ILE A 394 0.46 21.58 5.52
CA ILE A 394 0.04 20.22 5.20
C ILE A 394 0.57 19.86 3.80
N VAL A 395 1.33 18.78 3.74
CA VAL A 395 1.83 18.19 2.49
C VAL A 395 1.33 16.75 2.46
N GLY A 396 0.59 16.41 1.41
CA GLY A 396 0.09 15.06 1.23
C GLY A 396 1.22 14.04 1.08
N ASN A 397 1.09 12.90 1.76
CA ASN A 397 2.06 11.82 1.72
C ASN A 397 1.48 10.63 0.94
N PRO A 398 2.14 10.18 -0.14
CA PRO A 398 1.61 9.08 -0.96
C PRO A 398 1.86 7.70 -0.37
N LEU A 399 2.71 7.55 0.65
CA LEU A 399 2.82 6.26 1.36
C LEU A 399 1.54 5.95 2.13
N GLU A 400 1.03 6.96 2.82
CA GLU A 400 -0.25 6.97 3.53
C GLU A 400 -0.57 8.43 3.84
N LEU A 401 -1.78 8.91 3.51
CA LEU A 401 -2.09 10.34 3.63
C LEU A 401 -2.10 10.84 5.09
N ASP A 402 -2.40 9.95 6.04
CA ASP A 402 -2.41 10.30 7.47
C ASP A 402 -1.00 10.43 8.08
N TRP A 403 0.06 10.03 7.36
CA TRP A 403 1.46 10.23 7.75
C TRP A 403 1.94 11.64 7.41
N LEU A 404 1.34 12.62 8.08
CA LEU A 404 1.64 14.03 7.91
C LEU A 404 2.87 14.44 8.72
N GLN A 405 3.71 15.32 8.14
CA GLN A 405 4.84 15.93 8.84
C GLN A 405 4.36 17.05 9.78
N MET A 406 3.63 16.69 10.83
CA MET A 406 2.94 17.64 11.72
C MET A 406 3.86 18.67 12.41
N HIS A 407 5.16 18.40 12.50
CA HIS A 407 6.12 19.37 13.04
C HIS A 407 6.36 20.58 12.12
N LYS A 408 6.00 20.47 10.83
CA LYS A 408 6.06 21.54 9.83
C LYS A 408 4.72 22.28 9.66
N VAL A 409 3.65 21.74 10.23
CA VAL A 409 2.32 22.36 10.20
C VAL A 409 2.28 23.52 11.18
N TRP A 410 1.69 24.64 10.78
CA TRP A 410 1.48 25.80 11.64
C TRP A 410 0.06 26.33 11.51
N ILE A 411 -0.43 26.95 12.58
CA ILE A 411 -1.80 27.45 12.68
C ILE A 411 -1.74 28.97 12.76
N GLN A 412 -2.34 29.63 11.76
CA GLN A 412 -2.57 31.06 11.82
C GLN A 412 -3.67 31.36 12.85
N PRO A 413 -3.47 32.30 13.78
CA PRO A 413 -4.53 32.73 14.68
C PRO A 413 -5.76 33.20 13.90
N ARG A 414 -6.94 32.73 14.29
CA ARG A 414 -8.21 33.24 13.74
C ARG A 414 -8.38 34.69 14.19
N ARG A 415 -8.73 35.57 13.24
CA ARG A 415 -9.01 37.00 13.52
C ARG A 415 -10.34 37.19 14.22
#